data_AF-A0A6J5DUP6-F1
#
_entry.id   AF-A0A6J5DUP6-F1
#
_cell.length_a   1.000
_cell.length_b   1.000
_cell.length_c   1.000
_cell.angle_alpha   90.00
_cell.angle_beta   90.00
_cell.angle_gamma   90.00
#
_symmetry.space_group_name_H-M   'P 1'
#
loop_
_entity.id
_entity.type
_entity.pdbx_description
1 polymer ?
#
loop_
_entity_poly.entity_id
_entity_poly.type
_entity_poly.pdbx_seq_one_letter_code
_entity_poly.pdbx_strand_id
1 'polypeptide(L)'
;MVLAECVATAYRNEPSAAMDAGSSASALMDWTSFDLERNPDAGKSLVSRFLARDYRNPIVESEIKGVRFDFLKCLDLYHSKELDAQVKRFVINPKRSYRLDNRSSDRSR
;
A
#
# COMPACT_ATOMS: atom_id res chain seq x y z
N MET A 1 3.83 -2.66 0.19
CA MET A 1 4.23 -1.24 0.21
C MET A 1 2.99 -0.33 0.21
N VAL A 2 2.26 -0.17 -0.91
CA VAL A 2 1.17 0.82 -1.03
C VAL A 2 0.07 0.73 0.04
N LEU A 3 -0.36 -0.48 0.43
CA LEU A 3 -1.34 -0.64 1.52
C LEU A 3 -0.83 -0.04 2.84
N ALA A 4 0.41 -0.34 3.21
CA ALA A 4 1.03 0.18 4.45
C ALA A 4 1.18 1.70 4.40
N GLU A 5 1.56 2.26 3.24
CA GLU A 5 1.63 3.71 3.01
C GLU A 5 0.25 4.37 3.13
N CYS A 6 -0.80 3.73 2.61
CA CYS A 6 -2.17 4.21 2.76
C CYS A 6 -2.60 4.27 4.22
N VAL A 7 -2.35 3.19 4.98
CA VAL A 7 -2.67 3.14 6.42
C VAL A 7 -1.89 4.20 7.18
N ALA A 8 -0.59 4.35 6.92
CA ALA A 8 0.22 5.38 7.56
C ALA A 8 -0.32 6.81 7.31
N THR A 9 -0.78 7.06 6.08
CA THR A 9 -1.33 8.36 5.68
C THR A 9 -2.71 8.61 6.29
N ALA A 10 -3.58 7.59 6.28
CA ALA A 10 -4.92 7.64 6.87
C ALA A 10 -4.86 7.93 8.37
N TYR A 11 -3.92 7.30 9.08
CA TYR A 11 -3.82 7.34 10.53
C TYR A 11 -2.73 8.32 11.01
N ARG A 12 -2.42 9.36 10.24
CA ARG A 12 -1.35 10.33 10.54
C ARG A 12 -1.52 11.06 11.87
N ASN A 13 -2.74 11.11 12.41
CA ASN A 13 -3.05 11.77 13.69
C ASN A 13 -3.00 10.77 14.87
N GLU A 14 -2.67 9.50 14.60
CA GLU A 14 -2.57 8.40 15.54
C GLU A 14 -1.12 7.89 15.52
N PRO A 15 -0.19 8.52 16.27
CA PRO A 15 1.26 8.41 16.03
C PRO A 15 1.81 6.99 16.01
N SER A 16 1.34 6.12 16.92
CA SER A 16 1.78 4.73 16.98
C SER A 16 1.38 3.94 15.73
N ALA A 17 0.16 4.14 15.24
CA ALA A 17 -0.33 3.45 14.04
C ALA A 17 0.35 3.98 12.78
N ALA A 18 0.51 5.31 12.67
CA ALA A 18 1.24 5.93 11.57
C ALA A 18 2.70 5.46 11.51
N MET A 19 3.38 5.41 12.66
CA MET A 19 4.78 5.01 12.74
C MET A 19 4.98 3.53 12.38
N ASP A 20 4.13 2.64 12.89
CA ASP A 20 4.20 1.21 12.62
C ASP A 20 3.96 0.90 11.13
N ALA A 21 2.88 1.45 10.57
CA ALA A 21 2.54 1.29 9.16
C ALA A 21 3.59 1.96 8.25
N GLY A 22 4.09 3.14 8.63
CA GLY A 22 5.15 3.84 7.90
C GLY A 22 6.46 3.06 7.88
N SER A 23 6.87 2.50 9.01
CA SER A 23 8.05 1.63 9.10
C SER A 23 7.89 0.38 8.23
N SER A 24 6.69 -0.23 8.23
CA SER A 24 6.35 -1.35 7.35
C SER A 24 6.41 -0.97 5.87
N ALA A 25 5.96 0.24 5.50
CA ALA A 25 6.05 0.73 4.13
C ALA A 25 7.50 0.90 3.68
N SER A 26 8.34 1.52 4.52
CA SER A 26 9.78 1.69 4.26
C SER A 26 10.52 0.36 4.14
N ALA A 27 10.28 -0.58 5.05
CA ALA A 27 10.87 -1.92 4.95
C ALA A 27 10.45 -2.63 3.66
N LEU A 28 9.24 -2.40 3.13
CA LEU A 28 8.81 -2.99 1.87
C LEU A 28 9.34 -2.26 0.62
N MET A 29 9.79 -1.01 0.75
CA MET A 29 10.43 -0.27 -0.35
C MET A 29 11.77 -0.91 -0.74
N ASP A 30 12.54 -1.39 0.22
CA ASP A 30 13.84 -2.04 -0.06
C ASP A 30 13.70 -3.39 -0.78
N TRP A 31 12.51 -3.98 -0.76
CA TRP A 31 12.24 -5.33 -1.30
C TRP A 31 11.32 -5.31 -2.52
N THR A 32 10.78 -4.15 -2.90
CA THR A 32 9.87 -4.06 -4.03
C THR A 32 10.65 -4.11 -5.34
N SER A 33 10.11 -4.82 -6.33
CA SER A 33 10.61 -4.79 -7.71
C SER A 33 9.98 -3.66 -8.55
N PHE A 34 9.39 -2.68 -7.87
CA PHE A 34 8.77 -1.51 -8.48
C PHE A 34 9.83 -0.48 -8.84
N ASP A 35 9.80 0.01 -10.07
CA ASP A 35 10.69 1.03 -10.60
C ASP A 35 10.27 2.42 -10.08
N LEU A 36 10.75 2.75 -8.87
CA LEU A 36 10.49 4.03 -8.21
C LEU A 36 11.26 5.20 -8.86
N GLU A 37 12.38 4.96 -9.54
CA GLU A 37 13.09 6.00 -10.29
C GLU A 37 12.23 6.54 -11.42
N ARG A 38 11.49 5.65 -12.10
CA ARG A 38 10.60 6.03 -13.20
C ARG A 38 9.29 6.65 -12.72
N ASN A 39 8.84 6.37 -11.51
CA ASN A 39 7.64 6.98 -10.94
C ASN A 39 7.65 6.99 -9.39
N PRO A 40 8.33 7.97 -8.78
CA PRO A 40 8.51 8.00 -7.32
C PRO A 40 7.21 8.30 -6.56
N ASP A 41 6.22 8.91 -7.22
CA ASP A 41 4.98 9.37 -6.58
C ASP A 41 3.74 8.54 -6.96
N ALA A 42 3.90 7.46 -7.74
CA ALA A 42 2.78 6.64 -8.23
C ALA A 42 1.88 6.13 -7.09
N GLY A 43 2.51 5.66 -6.00
CA GLY A 43 1.85 5.18 -4.79
C GLY A 43 1.12 6.30 -4.06
N LYS A 44 1.82 7.39 -3.75
CA LYS A 44 1.27 8.56 -3.03
C LYS A 44 0.05 9.16 -3.72
N SER A 45 0.12 9.34 -5.03
CA SER A 45 -1.00 9.90 -5.81
C SER A 45 -2.25 9.01 -5.73
N LEU A 46 -2.08 7.68 -5.78
CA LEU A 46 -3.20 6.76 -5.60
C LEU A 46 -3.76 6.80 -4.18
N VAL A 47 -2.88 6.79 -3.17
CA VAL A 47 -3.28 6.89 -1.75
C VAL A 47 -4.14 8.13 -1.52
N SER A 48 -3.67 9.32 -1.92
CA SER A 48 -4.43 10.56 -1.73
C SER A 48 -5.79 10.51 -2.42
N ARG A 49 -5.88 9.96 -3.64
CA ARG A 49 -7.16 9.86 -4.35
C ARG A 49 -8.15 8.92 -3.68
N PHE A 50 -7.70 7.78 -3.17
CA PHE A 50 -8.58 6.84 -2.47
C PHE A 50 -9.03 7.37 -1.12
N LEU A 51 -8.14 7.99 -0.34
CA LEU A 51 -8.49 8.58 0.95
C LEU A 51 -9.47 9.75 0.84
N ALA A 52 -9.38 10.51 -0.26
CA ALA A 52 -10.29 11.63 -0.55
C ALA A 52 -11.72 11.19 -0.97
N ARG A 53 -11.98 9.89 -1.20
CA ARG A 53 -13.32 9.42 -1.55
C ARG A 53 -14.30 9.62 -0.39
N ASP A 54 -15.50 10.08 -0.71
CA ASP A 54 -16.60 10.26 0.24
C ASP A 54 -17.31 8.92 0.46
N TYR A 55 -16.93 8.21 1.52
CA TYR A 55 -17.54 6.95 1.91
C TYR A 55 -18.55 7.26 3.01
N ARG A 56 -19.80 6.88 2.77
CA ARG A 56 -20.87 7.06 3.73
C ARG A 56 -21.66 5.79 3.93
N ASN A 57 -22.09 5.58 5.17
CA ASN A 57 -23.05 4.54 5.49
C ASN A 57 -24.04 5.10 6.53
N PRO A 58 -25.24 5.51 6.09
CA PRO A 58 -26.23 6.13 6.96
C PRO A 58 -26.60 5.29 8.19
N ILE A 59 -26.51 3.97 8.09
CA ILE A 59 -26.82 3.05 9.20
C ILE A 59 -25.69 3.11 10.23
N VAL A 60 -24.45 2.87 9.81
CA VAL A 60 -23.29 2.85 10.73
C VAL A 60 -23.04 4.23 11.34
N GLU A 61 -23.21 5.30 10.57
CA GLU A 61 -23.04 6.69 11.05
C GLU A 61 -24.06 7.07 12.13
N SER A 62 -25.25 6.46 12.11
CA SER A 62 -26.26 6.65 13.15
C SER A 62 -25.89 5.97 14.48
N GLU A 63 -25.11 4.90 14.41
CA GLU A 63 -24.68 4.10 15.57
C GLU A 63 -23.32 4.57 16.13
N ILE A 64 -22.39 4.96 15.25
CA ILE A 64 -21.01 5.33 15.61
C ILE A 64 -20.71 6.75 15.12
N LYS A 65 -20.77 7.70 16.06
CA LYS A 65 -20.44 9.10 15.79
C LYS A 65 -18.99 9.25 15.34
N GLY A 66 -18.80 9.93 14.21
CA GLY A 66 -17.46 10.22 13.67
C GLY A 66 -16.73 8.99 13.13
N VAL A 67 -17.46 7.91 12.80
CA VAL A 67 -16.88 6.74 12.12
C VAL A 67 -16.14 7.18 10.86
N ARG A 68 -14.93 6.67 10.69
CA ARG A 68 -14.10 6.89 9.51
C ARG A 68 -13.98 5.57 8.74
N PHE A 69 -14.06 5.65 7.42
CA PHE A 69 -13.92 4.48 6.54
C PHE A 69 -12.51 4.34 5.94
N ASP A 70 -11.50 4.97 6.53
CA ASP A 70 -10.20 5.10 5.87
C ASP A 70 -9.47 3.77 5.69
N PHE A 71 -9.60 2.84 6.64
CA PHE A 71 -9.07 1.48 6.44
C PHE A 71 -9.74 0.76 5.27
N LEU A 72 -11.07 0.88 5.14
CA LEU A 72 -11.80 0.32 4.00
C LEU A 72 -11.34 0.95 2.67
N LYS A 73 -11.14 2.27 2.62
CA LYS A 73 -10.58 2.95 1.44
C LYS A 73 -9.19 2.41 1.09
N CYS A 74 -8.36 2.07 2.08
CA CYS A 74 -7.06 1.47 1.85
C CYS A 74 -7.14 0.02 1.33
N LEU A 75 -8.12 -0.77 1.79
CA LEU A 75 -8.41 -2.09 1.22
C LEU A 75 -8.88 -1.97 -0.24
N ASP A 76 -9.79 -1.04 -0.51
CA ASP A 76 -10.28 -0.78 -1.86
C ASP A 76 -9.16 -0.31 -2.80
N LEU A 77 -8.22 0.50 -2.31
CA LEU A 77 -7.00 0.85 -3.03
C LEU A 77 -6.17 -0.39 -3.35
N TYR A 78 -5.91 -1.24 -2.36
CA TYR A 78 -5.07 -2.41 -2.53
C TYR A 78 -5.64 -3.41 -3.55
N HIS A 79 -6.96 -3.47 -3.67
CA HIS A 79 -7.66 -4.31 -4.64
C HIS A 79 -8.07 -3.57 -5.93
N SER A 80 -7.62 -2.32 -6.11
CA SER A 80 -8.05 -1.49 -7.24
C SER A 80 -7.42 -1.90 -8.57
N LYS A 81 -8.17 -1.68 -9.67
CA LYS A 81 -7.65 -1.86 -11.03
C LYS A 81 -6.55 -0.84 -11.35
N GLU A 82 -6.62 0.33 -10.73
CA GLU A 82 -5.67 1.41 -10.89
C GLU A 82 -4.30 1.03 -10.31
N LEU A 83 -4.27 0.39 -9.13
CA LEU A 83 -3.04 -0.14 -8.56
C LEU A 83 -2.50 -1.32 -9.39
N ASP A 84 -3.36 -2.25 -9.81
CA ASP A 84 -2.97 -3.36 -10.69
C ASP A 84 -2.34 -2.85 -12.01
N ALA A 85 -2.92 -1.81 -12.62
CA ALA A 85 -2.38 -1.19 -13.83
C ALA A 85 -1.02 -0.54 -13.60
N GLN A 86 -0.79 0.10 -12.44
CA GLN A 86 0.53 0.62 -12.09
C GLN A 86 1.56 -0.50 -11.89
N VAL A 87 1.19 -1.56 -11.15
CA VAL A 87 2.05 -2.72 -10.91
C VAL A 87 2.49 -3.35 -12.24
N LYS A 88 1.56 -3.55 -13.19
CA LYS A 88 1.89 -4.09 -14.52
C LYS A 88 2.81 -3.21 -15.36
N ARG A 89 2.83 -1.89 -15.11
CA ARG A 89 3.66 -0.92 -15.84
C ARG A 89 5.05 -0.75 -15.25
N PHE A 90 5.17 -0.82 -13.93
CA PHE A 90 6.37 -0.40 -13.22
C PHE A 90 7.05 -1.52 -12.43
N VAL A 91 6.46 -2.71 -12.29
CA VAL A 91 7.19 -3.87 -11.76
C VAL A 91 8.07 -4.45 -12.85
N ILE A 92 9.39 -4.42 -12.63
CA ILE A 92 10.41 -4.78 -13.62
C ILE A 92 10.30 -6.26 -14.01
N ASN A 93 10.13 -7.15 -13.03
CA ASN A 93 10.08 -8.60 -13.22
C ASN A 93 8.94 -9.24 -12.41
N PRO A 94 7.67 -9.13 -12.84
CA PRO A 94 6.51 -9.53 -12.03
C PRO A 94 6.41 -11.04 -11.76
N LYS A 95 7.16 -11.86 -12.49
CA LYS A 95 7.22 -13.32 -12.28
C LYS A 95 8.40 -13.77 -11.41
N ARG A 96 9.31 -12.86 -11.04
CA ARG A 96 10.41 -13.15 -10.12
C ARG A 96 10.01 -12.74 -8.71
N SER A 97 10.69 -13.32 -7.73
CA SER A 97 10.52 -12.99 -6.33
C SER A 97 11.87 -12.97 -5.66
N TYR A 98 12.01 -12.20 -4.58
CA TYR A 98 13.25 -12.14 -3.82
C TYR A 98 13.79 -13.55 -3.49
N ARG A 99 12.91 -14.47 -3.09
CA ARG A 99 13.29 -15.85 -2.73
C ARG A 99 13.87 -16.61 -3.91
N LEU A 100 13.40 -16.39 -5.14
CA LEU A 100 13.97 -17.03 -6.33
C LEU A 100 15.36 -16.45 -6.65
N ASP A 101 15.54 -15.16 -6.39
CA ASP A 101 16.77 -14.43 -6.75
C ASP A 101 17.88 -14.62 -5.72
N ASN A 102 17.52 -14.92 -4.47
CA ASN A 102 18.43 -15.09 -3.34
C ASN A 102 18.44 -16.53 -2.80
N ARG A 103 18.06 -17.52 -3.62
CA ARG A 103 18.29 -18.92 -3.28
C ARG A 103 19.79 -19.15 -3.19
N SER A 104 20.29 -19.45 -1.99
CA SER A 104 21.66 -19.93 -1.82
C SER A 104 21.87 -21.19 -2.68
N SER A 105 23.00 -21.25 -3.36
CA SER A 105 23.44 -22.39 -4.17
C SER A 105 23.88 -23.57 -3.28
N ASP A 106 23.14 -23.88 -2.22
CA ASP A 106 23.53 -24.88 -1.21
C ASP A 106 22.96 -26.29 -1.51
N ARG A 107 22.84 -26.61 -2.80
CA ARG A 107 22.47 -27.95 -3.29
C ARG A 107 23.43 -28.45 -4.36
N SER A 108 24.72 -28.24 -4.13
CA SER A 108 25.78 -28.91 -4.88
C SER A 108 26.98 -29.13 -3.99
N ARG A 109 26.86 -30.08 -3.05
CA ARG A 109 27.89 -31.04 -2.65
C ARG A 109 27.29 -32.10 -1.73
#